data_AF-A0A015M3W8-F1
#
_entry.id   AF-A0A015M3W8-F1
#
_cell.length_a   1.000
_cell.length_b   1.000
_cell.length_c   1.000
_cell.angle_alpha   90.00
_cell.angle_beta   90.00
_cell.angle_gamma   90.00
#
_symmetry.space_group_name_H-M   'P 1'
#
loop_
_entity.id
_entity.type
_entity.pdbx_description
1 polymer ?
#
loop_
_entity_poly.entity_id
_entity_poly.type
_entity_poly.pdbx_seq_one_letter_code
_entity_poly.pdbx_strand_id
1 'polypeptide(L)'
;MNGSCTMFAYDCRGHGYTKTSDDNNLSLDILSQDLVKVLKAAYGDDVITSRDIFLIGHSMGGCVVADAASKGLIPSMTCIAVIDVVEGSALEAISGMLGFLRTRPTEFRSIENAIQWSVKSSTIRNVESSRITLPSILIESKQNDTTKYVWRTDLATSQPYWEGKYN
;
A
#
# COMPACT_ATOMS: atom_id res chain seq x y z
N MET A 1 27.15 4.35 -15.96
CA MET A 1 26.61 3.63 -14.79
C MET A 1 26.32 2.21 -15.22
N ASN A 2 27.12 1.23 -14.79
CA ASN A 2 26.75 -0.19 -14.93
C ASN A 2 25.72 -0.48 -13.83
N GLY A 3 24.48 -0.02 -14.04
CA GLY A 3 23.47 0.14 -13.00
C GLY A 3 22.78 -1.16 -12.64
N SER A 4 23.34 -1.92 -11.71
CA SER A 4 22.60 -2.94 -10.97
C SER A 4 21.86 -2.28 -9.81
N CYS A 5 20.53 -2.25 -9.84
CA CYS A 5 19.72 -1.88 -8.69
C CYS A 5 19.02 -3.11 -8.11
N THR A 6 18.87 -3.14 -6.79
CA THR A 6 18.02 -4.13 -6.10
C THR A 6 16.66 -3.51 -5.86
N MET A 7 15.60 -4.18 -6.31
CA MET A 7 14.24 -3.80 -5.99
C MET A 7 13.77 -4.54 -4.74
N PHE A 8 13.28 -3.78 -3.77
CA PHE A 8 12.70 -4.32 -2.54
C PHE A 8 11.29 -3.77 -2.38
N ALA A 9 10.30 -4.63 -2.63
CA ALA A 9 8.89 -4.33 -2.41
C ALA A 9 8.42 -5.10 -1.18
N TYR A 10 7.76 -4.40 -0.25
CA TYR A 10 7.24 -5.00 0.98
C TYR A 10 5.76 -4.69 1.14
N ASP A 11 5.07 -5.59 1.83
CA ASP A 11 3.67 -5.39 2.20
C ASP A 11 3.60 -4.48 3.44
N CYS A 12 2.90 -3.36 3.33
CA CYS A 12 2.65 -2.49 4.48
C CYS A 12 1.78 -3.18 5.54
N ARG A 13 1.81 -2.66 6.77
CA ARG A 13 0.86 -3.04 7.83
C ARG A 13 -0.58 -3.05 7.31
N GLY A 14 -1.34 -4.07 7.71
CA GLY A 14 -2.72 -4.26 7.27
C GLY A 14 -2.90 -4.55 5.78
N HIS A 15 -1.81 -4.81 5.02
CA HIS A 15 -1.83 -5.12 3.60
C HIS A 15 -1.06 -6.43 3.32
N GLY A 16 -1.40 -7.09 2.21
CA GLY A 16 -0.74 -8.31 1.75
C GLY A 16 -0.59 -9.38 2.84
N TYR A 17 0.62 -9.92 3.00
CA TYR A 17 0.88 -10.98 4.00
C TYR A 17 1.48 -10.45 5.31
N THR A 18 1.68 -9.14 5.44
CA THR A 18 2.19 -8.53 6.67
C THR A 18 1.19 -8.68 7.81
N LYS A 19 1.69 -9.09 8.98
CA LYS A 19 0.92 -9.22 10.22
C LYS A 19 1.58 -8.39 11.29
N THR A 20 0.79 -7.62 12.02
CA THR A 20 1.28 -6.81 13.15
C THR A 20 0.43 -7.08 14.40
N SER A 21 0.82 -6.49 15.53
CA SER A 21 0.01 -6.53 16.76
C SER A 21 -1.28 -5.72 16.67
N ASP A 22 -1.32 -4.74 15.76
CA ASP A 22 -2.46 -3.86 15.52
C ASP A 22 -2.45 -3.40 14.05
N ASP A 23 -3.18 -4.13 13.20
CA ASP A 23 -3.25 -3.86 11.76
C ASP A 23 -4.13 -2.65 11.43
N ASN A 24 -4.86 -2.10 12.39
CA ASN A 24 -5.77 -0.97 12.17
C ASN A 24 -5.09 0.39 12.37
N ASN A 25 -3.97 0.43 13.11
CA ASN A 25 -3.21 1.65 13.28
C ASN A 25 -2.38 1.97 12.03
N LEU A 26 -3.01 2.66 11.08
CA LEU A 26 -2.42 3.10 9.83
C LEU A 26 -1.99 4.57 9.87
N SER A 27 -1.62 5.05 11.07
CA SER A 27 -1.06 6.39 11.23
C SER A 27 0.25 6.52 10.47
N LEU A 28 0.51 7.73 9.94
CA LEU A 28 1.67 7.97 9.09
C LEU A 28 2.99 7.69 9.82
N ASP A 29 3.07 8.05 11.09
CA ASP A 29 4.21 7.81 11.95
C ASP A 29 4.53 6.32 12.14
N ILE A 30 3.51 5.49 12.34
CA ILE A 30 3.71 4.04 12.46
C ILE A 30 4.14 3.44 11.12
N LEU A 31 3.53 3.87 10.01
CA LEU A 31 3.87 3.35 8.69
C LEU A 31 5.30 3.69 8.26
N SER A 32 5.80 4.90 8.55
CA SER A 32 7.18 5.30 8.25
C SER A 32 8.20 4.59 9.15
N GLN A 33 7.85 4.35 10.42
CA GLN A 33 8.67 3.51 11.29
C GLN A 33 8.71 2.05 10.83
N ASP A 34 7.58 1.50 10.37
CA ASP A 34 7.52 0.14 9.86
C ASP A 34 8.38 -0.03 8.61
N LEU A 35 8.38 0.93 7.68
CA LEU A 35 9.29 0.96 6.52
C LEU A 35 10.75 0.74 6.95
N VAL A 36 11.20 1.51 7.95
CA VAL A 36 12.58 1.45 8.45
C VAL A 36 12.87 0.11 9.14
N LYS A 37 11.94 -0.38 9.96
CA LYS A 37 12.07 -1.69 10.63
C LYS A 37 12.20 -2.83 9.62
N VAL A 38 11.39 -2.80 8.56
CA VAL A 38 11.43 -3.83 7.50
C VAL A 38 12.75 -3.77 6.75
N LEU A 39 13.23 -2.57 6.39
CA LEU A 39 14.54 -2.42 5.73
C LEU A 39 15.68 -2.97 6.59
N LYS A 40 15.71 -2.61 7.88
CA LYS A 40 16.71 -3.10 8.83
C LYS A 40 16.64 -4.61 9.02
N ALA A 41 15.44 -5.17 9.11
CA ALA A 41 15.25 -6.61 9.22
C ALA A 41 15.74 -7.36 7.95
N ALA A 42 15.57 -6.77 6.77
CA ALA A 42 15.95 -7.38 5.50
C ALA A 42 17.46 -7.28 5.20
N TYR A 43 18.10 -6.18 5.59
CA TYR A 43 19.46 -5.84 5.14
C TYR A 43 20.46 -5.50 6.26
N GLY A 44 20.03 -5.50 7.51
CA GLY A 44 20.85 -5.10 8.67
C GLY A 44 20.61 -3.65 9.09
N ASP A 45 20.92 -3.34 10.35
CA ASP A 45 20.70 -2.03 10.94
C ASP A 45 21.48 -0.89 10.26
N ASP A 46 22.64 -1.20 9.68
CA ASP A 46 23.50 -0.25 9.01
C ASP A 46 22.98 0.17 7.63
N VAL A 47 22.03 -0.57 7.04
CA VAL A 47 21.54 -0.31 5.67
C VAL A 47 21.05 1.12 5.47
N ILE A 48 20.46 1.71 6.53
CA ILE A 48 19.90 3.06 6.50
C ILE A 48 20.96 4.18 6.49
N THR A 49 22.22 3.84 6.73
CA THR A 49 23.36 4.77 6.67
C THR A 49 24.41 4.35 5.66
N SER A 50 24.50 3.06 5.31
CA SER A 50 25.60 2.48 4.54
C SER A 50 25.29 2.30 3.05
N ARG A 51 24.02 2.45 2.61
CA ARG A 51 23.62 2.22 1.21
C ARG A 51 22.78 3.36 0.64
N ASP A 52 23.04 3.70 -0.61
CA ASP A 52 22.19 4.62 -1.39
C ASP A 52 20.80 4.00 -1.57
N ILE A 53 19.77 4.66 -1.01
CA ILE A 53 18.38 4.20 -1.05
C ILE A 53 17.52 5.18 -1.85
N PHE A 54 16.75 4.62 -2.79
CA PHE A 54 15.75 5.33 -3.57
C PHE A 54 14.39 4.89 -3.06
N LEU A 55 13.64 5.81 -2.44
CA LEU A 55 12.30 5.51 -1.94
C LEU A 55 11.27 5.80 -3.02
N ILE A 56 10.39 4.85 -3.30
CA ILE A 56 9.31 4.99 -4.27
C ILE A 56 8.00 4.70 -3.56
N GLY A 57 7.07 5.65 -3.59
CA GLY A 57 5.76 5.53 -2.97
C GLY A 57 4.64 5.90 -3.92
N HIS A 58 3.59 5.08 -3.97
CA HIS A 58 2.37 5.35 -4.75
C HIS A 58 1.20 5.69 -3.82
N SER A 59 0.42 6.72 -4.14
CA SER A 59 -0.75 7.14 -3.35
C SER A 59 -0.39 7.26 -1.86
N MET A 60 -1.06 6.51 -0.96
CA MET A 60 -0.73 6.46 0.48
C MET A 60 0.77 6.18 0.73
N GLY A 61 1.38 5.28 -0.03
CA GLY A 61 2.81 4.95 0.10
C GLY A 61 3.71 6.15 -0.18
N GLY A 62 3.26 7.10 -1.00
CA GLY A 62 3.92 8.38 -1.24
C GLY A 62 4.07 9.21 0.02
N CYS A 63 2.99 9.33 0.81
CA CYS A 63 3.04 10.00 2.11
C CYS A 63 4.02 9.31 3.05
N VAL A 64 4.04 7.96 3.08
CA VAL A 64 4.92 7.18 3.97
C VAL A 64 6.40 7.44 3.68
N VAL A 65 6.78 7.41 2.40
CA VAL A 65 8.19 7.69 2.02
C VAL A 65 8.56 9.15 2.24
N ALA A 66 7.62 10.08 2.05
CA ALA A 66 7.84 11.50 2.33
C ALA A 66 8.02 11.79 3.82
N ASP A 67 7.22 11.16 4.69
CA ASP A 67 7.35 11.27 6.15
C ASP A 67 8.66 10.64 6.66
N ALA A 68 9.04 9.48 6.14
CA ALA A 68 10.31 8.86 6.49
C ALA A 68 11.51 9.74 6.10
N ALA A 69 11.43 10.40 4.93
CA ALA A 69 12.42 11.34 4.45
C ALA A 69 12.47 12.61 5.30
N SER A 70 11.32 13.23 5.61
CA SER A 70 11.25 14.48 6.37
C SER A 70 11.76 14.33 7.80
N LYS A 71 11.53 13.16 8.41
CA LYS A 71 12.06 12.78 9.74
C LYS A 71 13.51 12.32 9.72
N GLY A 72 14.13 12.19 8.53
CA GLY A 72 15.51 11.71 8.39
C GLY A 72 15.71 10.27 8.87
N LEU A 73 14.69 9.41 8.78
CA LEU A 73 14.76 8.04 9.30
C LEU A 73 15.72 7.14 8.50
N ILE A 74 16.05 7.55 7.28
CA ILE A 74 17.00 6.86 6.38
C ILE A 74 18.05 7.89 5.93
N PRO A 75 19.10 8.13 6.73
CA PRO A 75 20.11 9.14 6.42
C PRO A 75 20.83 8.98 5.07
N SER A 76 20.96 7.75 4.57
CA SER A 76 21.58 7.46 3.27
C SER A 76 20.61 7.55 2.08
N MET A 77 19.37 7.99 2.29
CA MET A 77 18.40 8.16 1.20
C MET A 77 18.91 9.22 0.20
N THR A 78 18.99 8.82 -1.07
CA THR A 78 19.48 9.68 -2.16
C THR A 78 18.35 10.31 -2.95
N CYS A 79 17.19 9.65 -3.01
CA CYS A 79 16.07 10.08 -3.84
C CYS A 79 14.73 9.59 -3.29
N ILE A 80 13.69 10.38 -3.55
CA ILE A 80 12.29 10.05 -3.32
C ILE A 80 11.51 10.24 -4.63
N ALA A 81 10.68 9.27 -4.98
CA ALA A 81 9.72 9.36 -6.07
C ALA A 81 8.32 9.09 -5.52
N VAL A 82 7.43 10.07 -5.68
CA VAL A 82 6.03 9.96 -5.29
C VAL A 82 5.17 9.89 -6.55
N ILE A 83 4.36 8.84 -6.64
CA ILE A 83 3.50 8.57 -7.80
C ILE A 83 2.06 8.81 -7.39
N ASP A 84 1.37 9.67 -8.15
CA ASP A 84 -0.08 9.89 -8.04
C ASP A 84 -0.54 10.40 -6.65
N VAL A 85 0.23 11.35 -6.07
CA VAL A 85 -0.16 12.12 -4.89
C VAL A 85 -0.21 13.59 -5.27
N VAL A 86 -1.37 14.23 -5.06
CA VAL A 86 -1.55 15.66 -5.30
C VAL A 86 -2.08 16.30 -4.01
N GLU A 87 -1.23 17.09 -3.37
CA GLU A 87 -1.52 17.79 -2.10
C GLU A 87 -2.65 18.82 -2.25
N GLY A 88 -2.76 19.46 -3.43
CA GLY A 88 -3.77 20.49 -3.73
C GLY A 88 -5.20 20.00 -4.01
N SER A 89 -5.43 18.68 -4.04
CA SER A 89 -6.75 18.08 -4.29
C SER A 89 -7.15 17.07 -3.21
N ALA A 90 -6.56 17.14 -2.02
CA ALA A 90 -6.73 16.14 -0.97
C ALA A 90 -8.21 15.82 -0.66
N LEU A 91 -9.06 16.84 -0.53
CA LEU A 91 -10.50 16.66 -0.26
C LEU A 91 -11.27 16.05 -1.45
N GLU A 92 -10.91 16.43 -2.68
CA GLU A 92 -11.49 15.85 -3.89
C GLU A 92 -11.03 14.40 -4.09
N ALA A 93 -9.76 14.10 -3.81
CA ALA A 93 -9.18 12.77 -3.85
C ALA A 93 -9.79 11.86 -2.77
N ILE A 94 -10.02 12.37 -1.56
CA ILE A 94 -10.73 11.66 -0.49
C ILE A 94 -12.16 11.36 -0.91
N SER A 95 -12.89 12.36 -1.43
CA SER A 95 -14.27 12.19 -1.90
C SER A 95 -14.35 11.18 -3.05
N GLY A 96 -13.41 11.25 -4.00
CA GLY A 96 -13.28 10.28 -5.09
C GLY A 96 -12.98 8.87 -4.61
N MET A 97 -12.09 8.71 -3.63
CA MET A 97 -11.79 7.41 -3.02
C MET A 97 -13.02 6.83 -2.32
N LEU A 98 -13.74 7.61 -1.52
CA LEU A 98 -14.97 7.15 -0.87
C LEU A 98 -16.03 6.72 -1.90
N GLY A 99 -16.18 7.48 -2.98
CA GLY A 99 -17.04 7.12 -4.11
C GLY A 99 -16.62 5.78 -4.72
N PHE A 100 -15.33 5.61 -5.01
CA PHE A 100 -14.78 4.36 -5.54
C PHE A 100 -15.03 3.18 -4.61
N LEU A 101 -14.72 3.31 -3.31
CA LEU A 101 -14.87 2.22 -2.34
C LEU A 101 -16.33 1.71 -2.26
N ARG A 102 -17.31 2.60 -2.40
CA ARG A 102 -18.74 2.24 -2.43
C ARG A 102 -19.17 1.47 -3.68
N THR A 103 -18.45 1.64 -4.80
CA THR A 103 -18.73 0.90 -6.05
C THR A 103 -18.12 -0.50 -6.08
N ARG A 104 -17.22 -0.83 -5.14
CA ARG A 104 -16.57 -2.14 -5.10
C ARG A 104 -17.57 -3.21 -4.63
N PRO A 105 -17.58 -4.38 -5.28
CA PRO A 105 -18.23 -5.55 -4.72
C PRO A 105 -17.68 -5.83 -3.32
N THR A 106 -18.55 -6.16 -2.37
CA THR A 106 -18.15 -6.49 -1.00
C THR A 106 -17.50 -7.87 -0.91
N GLU A 107 -17.85 -8.77 -1.82
CA GLU A 107 -17.37 -10.13 -1.92
C GLU A 107 -17.30 -10.61 -3.37
N PHE A 108 -16.48 -11.63 -3.62
CA PHE A 108 -16.34 -12.31 -4.89
C PHE A 108 -16.52 -13.82 -4.72
N ARG A 109 -17.10 -14.47 -5.72
CA ARG A 109 -17.28 -15.93 -5.75
C ARG A 109 -15.99 -16.71 -6.01
N SER A 110 -15.02 -16.07 -6.68
CA SER A 110 -13.70 -16.64 -6.98
C SER A 110 -12.70 -15.53 -7.30
N ILE A 111 -11.41 -15.85 -7.25
CA ILE A 111 -10.34 -14.93 -7.65
C ILE A 111 -10.47 -14.52 -9.13
N GLU A 112 -10.84 -15.44 -10.02
CA GLU A 112 -11.05 -15.17 -11.45
C GLU A 112 -12.19 -14.17 -11.65
N ASN A 113 -13.26 -14.25 -10.84
CA ASN A 113 -14.34 -13.29 -10.90
C ASN A 113 -13.87 -11.89 -10.48
N ALA A 114 -13.00 -11.80 -9.48
CA ALA A 114 -12.42 -10.54 -9.05
C ALA A 114 -11.45 -9.94 -10.09
N ILE A 115 -10.67 -10.78 -10.78
CA ILE A 115 -9.81 -10.37 -11.92
C ILE A 115 -10.65 -9.87 -13.10
N GLN A 116 -11.78 -10.53 -13.40
CA GLN A 116 -12.68 -10.06 -14.45
C GLN A 116 -13.32 -8.72 -14.10
N TRP A 117 -13.72 -8.56 -12.84
CA TRP A 117 -14.28 -7.31 -12.34
C TRP A 117 -13.26 -6.16 -12.46
N SER A 118 -12.03 -6.35 -11.97
CA SER A 118 -11.00 -5.30 -11.93
C SER A 118 -10.66 -4.75 -13.32
N VAL A 119 -10.64 -5.60 -14.34
CA VAL A 119 -10.39 -5.21 -15.73
C VAL A 119 -11.61 -4.51 -16.33
N LYS A 120 -12.82 -5.03 -16.10
CA LYS A 120 -14.07 -4.43 -16.62
C LYS A 120 -14.37 -3.07 -16.01
N SER A 121 -14.13 -2.90 -14.72
CA SER A 121 -14.28 -1.62 -14.01
C SER A 121 -13.14 -0.65 -14.30
N SER A 122 -12.12 -1.07 -15.06
CA SER A 122 -10.87 -0.32 -15.27
C SER A 122 -10.11 0.03 -13.98
N THR A 123 -10.40 -0.68 -12.87
CA THR A 123 -9.64 -0.57 -11.61
C THR A 123 -8.19 -1.00 -11.83
N ILE A 124 -7.98 -2.10 -12.55
CA ILE A 124 -6.65 -2.51 -13.03
C ILE A 124 -6.78 -2.81 -14.52
N ARG A 125 -6.23 -1.91 -15.34
CA ARG A 125 -6.34 -2.02 -16.81
C ARG A 125 -5.49 -3.15 -17.38
N ASN A 126 -4.35 -3.45 -16.76
CA ASN A 126 -3.47 -4.52 -17.19
C ASN A 126 -3.91 -5.86 -16.58
N VAL A 127 -4.24 -6.82 -17.44
CA VAL A 127 -4.73 -8.15 -17.03
C VAL A 127 -3.66 -8.94 -16.26
N GLU A 128 -2.40 -8.88 -16.67
CA GLU A 128 -1.30 -9.56 -15.98
C GLU A 128 -1.08 -8.99 -14.58
N SER A 129 -1.06 -7.66 -14.44
CA SER A 129 -1.02 -6.99 -13.15
C SER A 129 -2.21 -7.41 -12.29
N SER A 130 -3.41 -7.49 -12.86
CA SER A 130 -4.57 -7.95 -12.10
C SER A 130 -4.46 -9.39 -11.60
N ARG A 131 -3.87 -10.29 -12.39
CA ARG A 131 -3.66 -11.70 -11.99
C ARG A 131 -2.67 -11.84 -10.84
N ILE A 132 -1.74 -10.89 -10.71
CA ILE A 132 -0.75 -10.85 -9.63
C ILE A 132 -1.33 -10.16 -8.38
N THR A 133 -2.02 -9.03 -8.56
CA THR A 133 -2.49 -8.18 -7.45
C THR A 133 -3.72 -8.72 -6.73
N LEU A 134 -4.72 -9.24 -7.44
CA LEU A 134 -6.00 -9.62 -6.83
C LEU A 134 -5.88 -10.73 -5.78
N PRO A 135 -5.08 -11.79 -5.99
CA PRO A 135 -4.86 -12.82 -4.97
C PRO A 135 -4.26 -12.29 -3.66
N SER A 136 -3.40 -11.27 -3.71
CA SER A 136 -2.73 -10.75 -2.51
C SER A 136 -3.63 -9.80 -1.70
N ILE A 137 -4.58 -9.12 -2.33
CA ILE A 137 -5.48 -8.15 -1.67
C ILE A 137 -6.85 -8.73 -1.27
N LEU A 138 -7.08 -10.02 -1.54
CA LEU A 138 -8.27 -10.76 -1.13
C LEU A 138 -7.93 -11.84 -0.09
N ILE A 139 -8.91 -12.20 0.74
CA ILE A 139 -8.85 -13.30 1.70
C ILE A 139 -10.07 -14.20 1.57
N GLU A 140 -9.89 -15.48 1.86
CA GLU A 140 -11.00 -16.43 1.91
C GLU A 140 -11.88 -16.18 3.14
N SER A 141 -13.19 -16.15 2.91
CA SER A 141 -14.24 -16.09 3.92
C SER A 141 -15.18 -17.28 3.71
N LYS A 142 -15.25 -18.17 4.69
CA LYS A 142 -16.17 -19.31 4.66
C LYS A 142 -17.50 -18.88 5.28
N GLN A 143 -18.56 -18.87 4.47
CA GLN A 143 -19.93 -18.60 4.92
C GLN A 143 -20.82 -19.76 4.47
N ASN A 144 -21.49 -20.43 5.42
CA ASN A 144 -22.45 -21.52 5.15
C ASN A 144 -21.91 -22.57 4.16
N ASP A 145 -20.73 -23.14 4.44
CA ASP A 145 -20.00 -24.11 3.58
C ASP A 145 -19.63 -23.63 2.17
N THR A 146 -19.81 -22.34 1.87
CA THR A 146 -19.37 -21.72 0.62
C THR A 146 -18.15 -20.84 0.87
N THR A 147 -17.08 -21.07 0.10
CA THR A 147 -15.91 -20.17 0.10
C THR A 147 -16.23 -18.94 -0.76
N LYS A 148 -16.07 -17.76 -0.16
CA LYS A 148 -16.10 -16.47 -0.84
C LYS A 148 -14.78 -15.75 -0.61
N TYR A 149 -14.54 -14.70 -1.38
CA TYR A 149 -13.36 -13.85 -1.26
C TYR A 149 -13.77 -12.44 -0.90
N VAL A 150 -13.21 -11.89 0.18
CA VAL A 150 -13.45 -10.52 0.63
C VAL A 150 -12.16 -9.72 0.61
N TRP A 151 -12.28 -8.38 0.61
CA TRP A 151 -11.12 -7.50 0.69
C TRP A 151 -10.34 -7.77 1.97
N ARG A 152 -9.02 -7.97 1.82
CA ARG A 152 -8.12 -8.15 2.95
C ARG A 152 -8.13 -6.95 3.89
N THR A 153 -8.11 -5.77 3.31
CA THR A 153 -8.04 -4.50 4.02
C THR A 153 -9.36 -3.78 3.81
N ASP A 154 -10.07 -3.49 4.89
CA ASP A 154 -11.18 -2.55 4.85
C ASP A 154 -10.62 -1.14 4.79
N LEU A 155 -10.36 -0.66 3.57
CA LEU A 155 -9.77 0.66 3.39
C LEU A 155 -10.66 1.77 3.96
N ALA A 156 -11.98 1.58 4.07
CA ALA A 156 -12.88 2.59 4.61
C ALA A 156 -12.63 2.87 6.10
N THR A 157 -12.18 1.88 6.88
CA THR A 157 -11.86 2.08 8.30
C THR A 157 -10.61 2.92 8.50
N SER A 158 -9.76 3.04 7.46
CA SER A 158 -8.56 3.88 7.49
C SER A 158 -8.83 5.36 7.22
N GLN A 159 -10.07 5.74 6.87
CA GLN A 159 -10.46 7.12 6.55
C GLN A 159 -10.03 8.16 7.59
N PRO A 160 -10.12 7.92 8.92
CA PRO A 160 -9.66 8.88 9.92
C PRO A 160 -8.18 9.28 9.78
N TYR A 161 -7.37 8.43 9.15
CA TYR A 161 -5.95 8.72 8.90
C TYR A 161 -5.70 9.51 7.62
N TRP A 162 -6.70 9.79 6.78
CA TRP A 162 -6.47 10.41 5.46
C TRP A 162 -6.40 11.93 5.52
N GLU A 163 -7.16 12.54 6.42
CA GLU A 163 -7.30 14.01 6.52
C GLU A 163 -6.06 14.70 7.12
N GLY A 164 -5.19 13.95 7.80
CA GLY A 164 -3.94 14.45 8.40
C GLY A 164 -2.67 14.25 7.56
N LYS A 165 -2.78 13.85 6.28
CA LYS A 165 -1.63 13.45 5.44
C LYS A 165 -1.11 14.53 4.47
N TYR A 166 -1.65 15.74 4.51
CA TYR A 166 -1.41 16.80 3.52
C TYR A 166 -1.10 18.18 4.12
N ASN A 167 -0.70 18.24 5.40
CA ASN A 167 -0.28 19.47 6.08
C ASN A 167 1.15 19.33 6.60
#